data_AF-A0A9W9RTW9-F1
#
_entry.id   AF-A0A9W9RTW9-F1
#
_cell.length_a   1.000
_cell.length_b   1.000
_cell.length_c   1.000
_cell.angle_alpha   90.00
_cell.angle_beta   90.00
_cell.angle_gamma   90.00
#
_symmetry.space_group_name_H-M   'P 1'
#
loop_
_entity.id
_entity.type
_entity.pdbx_description
1 polymer ?
#
loop_
_entity_poly.entity_id
_entity_poly.type
_entity_poly.pdbx_seq_one_letter_code
_entity_poly.pdbx_strand_id
1 'polypeptide(L)'
;MDPPTGGPEPPPTNTQETPTSFSVEDFQPRVNIGSPESPTESRKRTRSGDAFAPSENSGRVTTKEVWKLIGTLKDIIRHQTAVIESTQNELQEIKHNQHVLQEQNEKLHEDVKALRAQVESTPAVTATRTWAAVAATGENATPSMSHQKPEKEQNCVRISTQRAFVDPRDNDNNDGNAFGRYLPTDTTNTHIRTALQSDAATQDAQVVGIGTTKTGYLIRFKNVESAQVARNNTEWLHKLGNNTKLVKPRFGIVVHRTPTDEFDLETGTAQAAEKIIQENDLAEHGFHIEELAWMKAKDKALGKFASLGIWFDSAEGAEHMLRSGFVVSQHYIPQVERCEIKKKRCFRCQRFGHLAWSCKETPRCGHCAGQHERQRCPPGIRARCLDCGGEHATGDRRCLTPATSHPNRC
;
A
#
# COMPACT_ATOMS: atom_id res chain seq x y z
N MET A 1 42.14 -33.23 -36.22
CA MET A 1 43.27 -33.28 -35.27
C MET A 1 43.22 -31.96 -34.54
N ASP A 2 42.34 -31.91 -33.56
CA ASP A 2 42.01 -30.74 -32.77
C ASP A 2 42.68 -30.88 -31.40
N PRO A 3 43.23 -29.80 -30.81
CA PRO A 3 43.79 -29.86 -29.47
C PRO A 3 42.66 -29.89 -28.42
N PRO A 4 42.87 -30.52 -27.25
CA PRO A 4 41.79 -30.80 -26.32
C PRO A 4 41.39 -29.56 -25.51
N THR A 5 40.08 -29.44 -25.36
CA THR A 5 39.30 -28.48 -24.59
C THR A 5 39.73 -28.45 -23.12
N GLY A 6 40.15 -27.27 -22.64
CA GLY A 6 40.37 -27.01 -21.21
C GLY A 6 39.05 -27.06 -20.43
N GLY A 7 39.07 -27.76 -19.29
CA GLY A 7 37.93 -27.91 -18.39
C GLY A 7 37.57 -26.63 -17.62
N PRO A 8 36.41 -26.63 -16.94
CA PRO A 8 35.86 -25.43 -16.29
C PRO A 8 36.69 -24.99 -15.08
N GLU A 9 37.00 -23.70 -15.07
CA GLU A 9 37.71 -22.98 -14.01
C GLU A 9 36.88 -22.97 -12.70
N PRO A 10 37.47 -23.30 -11.54
CA PRO A 10 36.77 -23.27 -10.25
C PRO A 10 36.54 -21.82 -9.78
N PRO A 11 35.45 -21.55 -9.03
CA PRO A 11 35.13 -20.20 -8.56
C PRO A 11 36.19 -19.71 -7.56
N PRO A 12 36.51 -18.40 -7.55
CA PRO A 12 37.50 -17.87 -6.63
C PRO A 12 37.02 -17.98 -5.19
N THR A 13 37.78 -18.78 -4.41
CA THR A 13 37.70 -18.83 -2.95
C THR A 13 38.38 -17.59 -2.41
N ASN A 14 37.63 -16.70 -1.74
CA ASN A 14 38.23 -15.66 -0.90
C ASN A 14 37.78 -15.87 0.54
N THR A 15 38.61 -16.64 1.25
CA THR A 15 38.65 -16.69 2.70
C THR A 15 39.52 -15.51 3.15
N GLN A 16 38.90 -14.43 3.61
CA GLN A 16 39.52 -13.52 4.56
C GLN A 16 38.59 -13.39 5.75
N GLU A 17 38.88 -14.22 6.76
CA GLU A 17 38.44 -13.99 8.12
C GLU A 17 39.26 -12.84 8.70
N THR A 18 38.60 -11.73 8.99
CA THR A 18 39.13 -10.71 9.91
C THR A 18 38.00 -10.35 10.87
N PRO A 19 38.19 -10.49 12.20
CA PRO A 19 37.12 -10.26 13.16
C PRO A 19 37.00 -8.75 13.42
N THR A 20 36.10 -8.07 12.73
CA THR A 20 35.69 -6.73 13.17
C THR A 20 34.63 -6.87 14.25
N SER A 21 35.08 -6.71 15.49
CA SER A 21 34.26 -6.48 16.68
C SER A 21 33.28 -5.32 16.44
N PHE A 22 32.00 -5.56 16.66
CA PHE A 22 30.98 -4.51 16.70
C PHE A 22 31.11 -3.74 18.03
N SER A 23 31.55 -2.49 17.97
CA SER A 23 31.58 -1.57 19.12
C SER A 23 30.21 -0.91 19.33
N VAL A 24 29.86 -0.65 20.59
CA VAL A 24 28.55 -0.19 21.11
C VAL A 24 28.27 1.31 20.80
N GLU A 25 28.93 1.91 19.82
CA GLU A 25 28.92 3.38 19.62
C GLU A 25 27.95 3.89 18.53
N ASP A 26 27.26 2.99 17.81
CA ASP A 26 26.29 3.38 16.75
C ASP A 26 24.85 3.66 17.25
N PHE A 27 24.60 3.61 18.56
CA PHE A 27 23.28 3.89 19.15
C PHE A 27 23.32 5.12 20.08
N GLN A 28 23.48 6.32 19.51
CA GLN A 28 23.15 7.56 20.22
C GLN A 28 21.77 8.09 19.80
N PRO A 29 20.80 8.23 20.72
CA PRO A 29 19.58 8.99 20.47
C PRO A 29 19.88 10.49 20.44
N ARG A 30 19.52 11.16 19.34
CA ARG A 30 19.38 12.63 19.30
C ARG A 30 18.08 13.00 19.99
N VAL A 31 18.15 13.64 21.16
CA VAL A 31 16.99 14.22 21.84
C VAL A 31 16.73 15.62 21.28
N ASN A 32 15.59 15.77 20.61
CA ASN A 32 15.04 17.06 20.16
C ASN A 32 14.08 17.53 21.25
N ILE A 33 14.43 18.58 22.00
CA ILE A 33 13.60 19.11 23.09
C ILE A 33 12.51 20.00 22.49
N GLY A 34 11.29 19.45 22.39
CA GLY A 34 10.05 20.20 22.18
C GLY A 34 9.32 20.40 23.52
N SER A 35 8.79 21.60 23.72
CA SER A 35 8.16 22.13 24.94
C SER A 35 7.06 21.25 25.58
N PRO A 36 6.88 21.27 26.91
CA PRO A 36 5.70 20.72 27.58
C PRO A 36 4.54 21.73 27.62
N GLU A 37 3.35 21.26 27.28
CA GLU A 37 2.06 21.91 27.56
C GLU A 37 1.77 21.93 29.06
N SER A 38 1.23 23.05 29.54
CA SER A 38 0.73 23.27 30.90
C SER A 38 -0.80 23.33 30.93
N PRO A 39 -1.49 22.86 31.98
CA PRO A 39 -2.85 23.30 32.26
C PRO A 39 -2.86 24.53 33.20
N THR A 40 -3.44 25.62 32.69
CA THR A 40 -4.47 26.54 33.28
C THR A 40 -4.43 26.79 34.80
N GLU A 41 -4.53 27.99 35.37
CA GLU A 41 -5.20 29.26 35.02
C GLU A 41 -4.75 30.25 36.14
N SER A 42 -4.40 31.52 35.96
CA SER A 42 -5.31 32.61 35.60
C SER A 42 -4.62 33.98 35.83
N ARG A 43 -5.00 34.95 34.97
CA ARG A 43 -5.19 36.39 35.24
C ARG A 43 -4.12 37.43 34.77
N LYS A 44 -4.46 38.00 33.59
CA LYS A 44 -4.43 39.42 33.12
C LYS A 44 -3.07 40.13 32.95
N ARG A 45 -2.68 40.42 31.68
CA ARG A 45 -2.67 41.76 30.99
C ARG A 45 -1.95 42.86 31.81
N THR A 46 -0.94 43.61 31.33
CA THR A 46 -0.77 44.23 29.99
C THR A 46 0.63 44.87 29.89
N ARG A 47 1.22 44.83 28.68
CA ARG A 47 1.87 45.93 27.94
C ARG A 47 2.90 46.85 28.65
N SER A 48 4.18 46.69 28.34
CA SER A 48 4.91 47.45 27.30
C SER A 48 6.40 47.28 27.55
N GLY A 49 7.14 46.82 26.55
CA GLY A 49 8.58 47.01 26.52
C GLY A 49 8.87 48.45 26.12
N ASP A 50 9.89 49.03 26.75
CA ASP A 50 10.70 50.04 26.11
C ASP A 50 12.15 49.98 26.63
N ALA A 51 13.04 50.01 25.63
CA ALA A 51 14.37 50.59 25.60
C ALA A 51 15.45 50.13 26.61
N PHE A 52 16.52 49.60 26.01
CA PHE A 52 17.90 49.66 26.48
C PHE A 52 18.25 51.02 27.11
N ALA A 53 18.70 51.00 28.36
CA ALA A 53 19.64 51.95 28.90
C ALA A 53 20.59 51.22 29.87
N PRO A 54 21.91 51.45 29.81
CA PRO A 54 22.86 50.77 30.68
C PRO A 54 22.83 51.44 32.06
N SER A 55 22.28 50.75 33.06
CA SER A 55 22.38 51.19 34.45
C SER A 55 23.37 50.29 35.17
N GLU A 56 24.58 50.81 35.36
CA GLU A 56 25.48 50.34 36.39
C GLU A 56 24.74 50.41 37.73
N ASN A 57 24.45 49.26 38.31
CA ASN A 57 24.24 49.19 39.75
C ASN A 57 25.01 48.00 40.29
N SER A 58 26.19 48.33 40.83
CA SER A 58 27.03 47.48 41.65
C SER A 58 26.27 47.16 42.96
N GLY A 59 25.31 46.25 42.87
CA GLY A 59 24.59 45.69 44.01
C GLY A 59 25.41 44.54 44.58
N ARG A 60 26.07 44.76 45.71
CA ARG A 60 26.75 43.71 46.49
C ARG A 60 25.78 42.53 46.68
N VAL A 61 26.06 41.40 46.02
CA VAL A 61 25.35 40.14 46.25
C VAL A 61 25.40 39.85 47.74
N THR A 62 24.23 39.82 48.39
CA THR A 62 24.18 39.61 49.83
C THR A 62 24.49 38.14 50.10
N THR A 63 25.19 37.85 51.20
CA THR A 63 25.50 36.46 51.59
C THR A 63 24.24 35.60 51.64
N LYS A 64 23.11 36.18 52.06
CA LYS A 64 21.79 35.52 52.11
C LYS A 64 21.29 35.04 50.73
N GLU A 65 21.52 35.80 49.67
CA GLU A 65 21.16 35.41 48.29
C GLU A 65 22.05 34.29 47.78
N VAL A 66 23.35 34.32 48.12
CA VAL A 66 24.28 33.21 47.83
C VAL A 66 23.84 31.92 48.51
N TRP A 67 23.48 31.98 49.80
CA TRP A 67 22.99 30.80 50.53
C TRP A 67 21.69 30.24 49.96
N LYS A 68 20.77 31.12 49.52
CA LYS A 68 19.54 30.70 48.85
C LYS A 68 19.83 29.99 47.53
N LEU A 69 20.76 30.53 46.72
CA LEU A 69 21.18 29.94 45.45
C LEU A 69 21.87 28.58 45.65
N ILE A 70 22.73 28.46 46.67
CA ILE A 70 23.37 27.19 47.04
C ILE A 70 22.31 26.16 47.46
N GLY A 71 21.28 26.60 48.20
CA GLY A 71 20.15 25.76 48.58
C GLY A 71 19.40 25.20 47.36
N THR A 72 19.00 26.07 46.42
CA THR A 72 18.34 25.61 45.18
C THR A 72 19.24 24.74 44.32
N LEU A 73 20.53 25.03 44.20
CA LEU A 73 21.47 24.16 43.48
C LEU A 73 21.58 22.77 44.10
N LYS A 74 21.64 22.68 45.44
CA LYS A 74 21.64 21.38 46.13
C LYS A 74 20.37 20.59 45.86
N ASP A 75 19.21 21.25 45.83
CA ASP A 75 17.93 20.60 45.57
C ASP A 75 17.83 20.09 44.13
N ILE A 76 18.31 20.88 43.17
CA ILE A 76 18.40 20.50 41.76
C ILE A 76 19.33 19.29 41.59
N ILE A 77 20.52 19.32 42.22
CA ILE A 77 21.47 18.21 42.16
C ILE A 77 20.84 16.94 42.72
N ARG A 78 20.18 17.00 43.88
CA ARG A 78 19.50 15.84 44.48
C ARG A 78 18.40 15.28 43.56
N HIS A 79 17.62 16.16 42.93
CA HIS A 79 16.59 15.73 41.98
C HIS A 79 17.20 15.10 40.73
N GLN A 80 18.25 15.70 40.15
CA GLN A 80 18.96 15.16 39.01
C GLN A 80 19.57 13.79 39.32
N THR A 81 20.17 13.61 40.50
CA THR A 81 20.71 12.30 40.92
C THR A 81 19.61 11.23 40.97
N ALA A 82 18.44 11.55 41.52
CA ALA A 82 17.32 10.61 41.58
C ALA A 82 16.78 10.23 40.19
N VAL A 83 16.71 11.19 39.26
CA VAL A 83 16.30 10.94 37.88
C VAL A 83 17.34 10.08 37.14
N ILE A 84 18.63 10.32 37.38
CA ILE A 84 19.70 9.51 36.79
C ILE A 84 19.60 8.06 37.29
N GLU A 85 19.35 7.86 38.58
CA GLU A 85 19.19 6.51 39.14
C GLU A 85 17.95 5.79 38.58
N SER A 86 16.82 6.50 38.45
CA SER A 86 15.60 5.96 37.82
C SER A 86 15.83 5.55 36.37
N THR A 87 16.47 6.42 35.58
CA THR A 87 16.76 6.14 34.16
C THR A 87 17.77 5.00 33.99
N GLN A 88 18.73 4.85 34.90
CA GLN A 88 19.63 3.70 34.92
C GLN A 88 18.89 2.39 35.16
N ASN A 89 17.91 2.37 36.06
CA ASN A 89 17.09 1.18 36.32
C ASN A 89 16.24 0.81 35.10
N GLU A 90 15.58 1.79 34.46
CA GLU A 90 14.81 1.56 33.23
C GLU A 90 15.69 1.00 32.10
N LEU A 91 16.92 1.52 31.94
CA LEU A 91 17.87 1.02 30.95
C LEU A 91 18.30 -0.43 31.24
N GLN A 92 18.45 -0.81 32.52
CA GLN A 92 18.75 -2.19 32.89
C GLN A 92 17.58 -3.13 32.56
N GLU A 93 16.35 -2.70 32.81
CA GLU A 93 15.14 -3.47 32.47
C GLU A 93 15.01 -3.65 30.95
N ILE A 94 15.20 -2.58 30.17
CA ILE A 94 15.18 -2.64 28.71
C ILE A 94 16.26 -3.61 28.19
N LYS A 95 17.47 -3.55 28.76
CA LYS A 95 18.56 -4.47 28.40
C LYS A 95 18.22 -5.92 28.71
N HIS A 96 17.56 -6.18 29.85
CA HIS A 96 17.09 -7.51 30.19
C HIS A 96 16.04 -8.01 29.19
N ASN A 97 15.03 -7.18 28.87
CA ASN A 97 14.00 -7.49 27.89
C ASN A 97 14.59 -7.77 26.49
N GLN A 98 15.62 -7.00 26.10
CA GLN A 98 16.34 -7.23 24.84
C GLN A 98 17.02 -8.60 24.82
N HIS A 99 17.63 -9.03 25.92
CA HIS A 99 18.25 -10.35 26.02
C HIS A 99 17.22 -11.49 25.90
N VAL A 100 16.08 -11.37 26.59
CA VAL A 100 14.98 -12.34 26.50
C VAL A 100 14.46 -12.45 25.06
N LEU A 101 14.29 -11.32 24.36
CA LEU A 101 13.88 -11.32 22.95
C LEU A 101 14.92 -11.97 22.03
N GLN A 102 16.21 -11.78 22.30
CA GLN A 102 17.27 -12.45 21.53
C GLN A 102 17.20 -13.97 21.70
N GLU A 103 17.05 -14.45 22.93
CA GLU A 103 16.91 -15.88 23.24
C GLU A 103 15.66 -16.49 22.58
N GLN A 104 14.52 -15.79 22.61
CA GLN A 104 13.30 -16.22 21.93
C GLN A 104 13.47 -16.28 20.40
N ASN A 105 14.16 -15.32 19.81
CA ASN A 105 14.44 -15.32 18.37
C ASN A 105 15.36 -16.49 17.97
N GLU A 106 16.37 -16.80 18.79
CA GLU A 106 17.26 -17.94 18.55
C GLU A 106 16.48 -19.26 18.60
N LYS A 107 15.59 -19.42 19.59
CA LYS A 107 14.70 -20.59 19.68
C LYS A 107 13.78 -20.72 18.47
N LEU A 108 13.16 -19.63 18.02
CA LEU A 108 12.33 -19.62 16.82
C LEU A 108 13.13 -19.97 15.56
N HIS A 109 14.38 -19.53 15.46
CA HIS A 109 15.25 -19.87 14.36
C HIS A 109 15.55 -21.38 14.30
N GLU A 110 15.83 -22.01 15.44
CA GLU A 110 16.02 -23.46 15.50
C GLU A 110 14.72 -24.23 15.20
N ASP A 111 13.56 -23.78 15.68
CA ASP A 111 12.26 -24.39 15.35
C ASP A 111 11.97 -24.32 13.84
N VAL A 112 12.23 -23.18 13.20
CA VAL A 112 12.07 -23.01 11.75
C VAL A 112 13.01 -23.93 10.98
N LYS A 113 14.25 -24.09 11.46
CA LYS A 113 15.25 -24.98 10.85
C LYS A 113 14.84 -26.45 10.98
N ALA A 114 14.33 -26.85 12.14
CA ALA A 114 13.80 -28.20 12.37
C ALA A 114 12.60 -28.49 11.46
N LEU A 115 11.65 -27.55 11.33
CA LEU A 115 10.51 -27.68 10.43
C LEU A 115 10.94 -27.81 8.97
N ARG A 116 11.96 -27.05 8.52
CA ARG A 116 12.51 -27.20 7.16
C ARG A 116 13.11 -28.58 6.93
N ALA A 117 13.89 -29.09 7.87
CA ALA A 117 14.46 -30.43 7.79
C ALA A 117 13.37 -31.52 7.74
N GLN A 118 12.25 -31.32 8.44
CA GLN A 118 11.10 -32.22 8.41
C GLN A 118 10.38 -32.20 7.05
N VAL A 119 10.27 -31.03 6.42
CA VAL A 119 9.73 -30.91 5.05
C VAL A 119 10.67 -31.55 4.02
N GLU A 120 11.99 -31.40 4.17
CA GLU A 120 12.99 -31.99 3.25
C GLU A 120 13.13 -33.51 3.40
N SER A 121 12.87 -34.06 4.60
CA SER A 121 12.90 -35.52 4.86
C SER A 121 11.58 -36.23 4.55
N THR A 122 10.52 -35.50 4.18
CA THR A 122 9.28 -36.10 3.70
C THR A 122 9.51 -36.66 2.29
N PRO A 123 9.32 -37.97 2.05
CA PRO A 123 9.64 -38.56 0.75
C PRO A 123 8.78 -37.96 -0.36
N ALA A 124 9.42 -37.66 -1.49
CA ALA A 124 8.77 -37.18 -2.70
C ALA A 124 7.67 -38.16 -3.11
N VAL A 125 6.41 -37.68 -3.10
CA VAL A 125 5.33 -38.33 -3.84
C VAL A 125 5.82 -38.47 -5.30
N THR A 126 5.79 -39.72 -5.76
CA THR A 126 6.23 -40.18 -7.08
C THR A 126 5.85 -39.22 -8.21
N ALA A 127 6.88 -38.77 -8.94
CA ALA A 127 6.89 -38.18 -10.27
C ALA A 127 5.52 -37.77 -10.86
N THR A 128 5.02 -36.60 -10.51
CA THR A 128 4.04 -35.90 -11.34
C THR A 128 4.76 -35.34 -12.56
N ARG A 129 4.29 -35.72 -13.75
CA ARG A 129 4.67 -35.16 -15.06
C ARG A 129 4.87 -33.64 -14.97
N THR A 130 5.97 -33.13 -15.51
CA THR A 130 6.19 -31.69 -15.63
C THR A 130 5.12 -31.07 -16.53
N TRP A 131 4.60 -29.90 -16.14
CA TRP A 131 3.62 -29.14 -16.93
C TRP A 131 4.07 -28.92 -18.39
N ALA A 132 5.38 -28.82 -18.62
CA ALA A 132 5.98 -28.73 -19.95
C ALA A 132 5.69 -29.98 -20.82
N ALA A 133 5.67 -31.17 -20.23
CA ALA A 133 5.37 -32.41 -20.97
C ALA A 133 3.87 -32.56 -21.31
N VAL A 134 2.98 -31.93 -20.53
CA VAL A 134 1.53 -31.90 -20.81
C VAL A 134 1.19 -30.95 -21.96
N ALA A 135 1.91 -29.81 -22.06
CA ALA A 135 1.73 -28.85 -23.13
C ALA A 135 2.22 -29.36 -24.49
N ALA A 136 3.22 -30.25 -24.51
CA ALA A 136 3.80 -30.78 -25.75
C ALA A 136 2.92 -31.83 -26.45
N THR A 137 1.92 -32.41 -25.76
CA THR A 137 1.06 -33.47 -26.31
C THR A 137 -0.33 -32.99 -26.74
N GLY A 138 -0.60 -31.68 -26.72
CA GLY A 138 -1.87 -31.12 -27.18
C GLY A 138 -1.84 -30.84 -28.68
N GLU A 139 -2.51 -31.68 -29.46
CA GLU A 139 -2.80 -31.43 -30.87
C GLU A 139 -3.56 -30.10 -31.07
N ASN A 140 -3.29 -29.47 -32.21
CA ASN A 140 -3.79 -28.18 -32.66
C ASN A 140 -5.29 -27.95 -32.38
N ALA A 141 -5.58 -27.22 -31.31
CA ALA A 141 -6.81 -26.46 -31.17
C ALA A 141 -6.43 -24.98 -31.11
N THR A 142 -6.71 -24.24 -32.18
CA THR A 142 -6.70 -22.77 -32.19
C THR A 142 -7.52 -22.25 -31.01
N PRO A 143 -6.94 -21.47 -30.08
CA PRO A 143 -7.70 -20.91 -28.99
C PRO A 143 -8.57 -19.78 -29.54
N SER A 144 -9.85 -20.07 -29.78
CA SER A 144 -10.89 -19.05 -29.73
C SER A 144 -10.82 -18.40 -28.36
N MET A 145 -10.41 -17.13 -28.32
CA MET A 145 -10.40 -16.29 -27.12
C MET A 145 -11.84 -15.97 -26.71
N SER A 146 -12.55 -16.98 -26.21
CA SER A 146 -13.73 -16.76 -25.40
C SER A 146 -13.26 -16.23 -24.05
N HIS A 147 -13.55 -14.97 -23.75
CA HIS A 147 -13.36 -14.37 -22.42
C HIS A 147 -14.32 -14.96 -21.37
N GLN A 148 -14.56 -16.27 -21.39
CA GLN A 148 -15.29 -16.94 -20.31
C GLN A 148 -14.38 -16.98 -19.08
N LYS A 149 -14.68 -16.07 -18.15
CA LYS A 149 -14.16 -16.03 -16.79
C LYS A 149 -14.17 -17.46 -16.22
N PRO A 150 -13.06 -17.97 -15.67
CA PRO A 150 -13.03 -19.32 -15.14
C PRO A 150 -14.12 -19.49 -14.05
N GLU A 151 -14.90 -20.56 -14.14
CA GLU A 151 -16.07 -20.87 -13.27
C GLU A 151 -15.80 -20.70 -11.77
N LYS A 152 -14.53 -20.84 -11.35
CA LYS A 152 -14.05 -20.67 -9.97
C LYS A 152 -14.45 -19.34 -9.32
N GLU A 153 -14.65 -18.28 -10.11
CA GLU A 153 -15.05 -16.97 -9.58
C GLU A 153 -16.56 -16.81 -9.37
N GLN A 154 -17.40 -17.67 -9.96
CA GLN A 154 -18.86 -17.55 -9.86
C GLN A 154 -19.37 -17.80 -8.43
N ASN A 155 -18.70 -18.67 -7.68
CA ASN A 155 -18.99 -18.95 -6.26
C ASN A 155 -18.30 -17.98 -5.28
N CYS A 156 -17.61 -16.95 -5.77
CA CYS A 156 -16.80 -16.08 -4.93
C CYS A 156 -17.27 -14.62 -4.94
N VAL A 157 -17.38 -14.01 -3.77
CA VAL A 157 -17.70 -12.59 -3.61
C VAL A 157 -16.48 -11.87 -3.08
N ARG A 158 -16.12 -10.74 -3.70
CA ARG A 158 -14.97 -9.93 -3.26
C ARG A 158 -15.46 -8.68 -2.58
N ILE A 159 -14.92 -8.39 -1.41
CA ILE A 159 -15.21 -7.18 -0.65
C ILE A 159 -13.94 -6.34 -0.47
N SER A 160 -14.12 -5.02 -0.40
CA SER A 160 -13.06 -4.08 -0.04
C SER A 160 -13.46 -3.31 1.20
N THR A 161 -12.54 -3.12 2.12
CA THR A 161 -12.74 -2.40 3.38
C THR A 161 -11.81 -1.20 3.40
N GLN A 162 -12.14 -0.10 4.06
CA GLN A 162 -11.23 1.04 4.14
C GLN A 162 -9.98 0.67 4.95
N ARG A 163 -8.84 1.29 4.61
CA ARG A 163 -7.63 1.15 5.42
C ARG A 163 -7.82 2.03 6.65
N ALA A 164 -7.80 1.45 7.84
CA ALA A 164 -7.65 2.22 9.06
C ALA A 164 -6.32 2.99 8.95
N PHE A 165 -6.38 4.32 8.90
CA PHE A 165 -5.20 5.17 9.01
C PHE A 165 -4.81 5.16 10.48
N VAL A 166 -4.09 4.12 10.90
CA VAL A 166 -3.53 4.03 12.25
C VAL A 166 -2.04 3.82 12.05
N ASP A 167 -1.24 4.83 12.43
CA ASP A 167 0.19 4.64 12.70
C ASP A 167 0.27 3.51 13.74
N PRO A 168 1.08 2.46 13.57
CA PRO A 168 1.19 1.39 14.56
C PRO A 168 1.43 1.85 16.01
N ARG A 169 1.87 3.10 16.20
CA ARG A 169 2.06 3.77 17.50
C ARG A 169 0.78 4.32 18.15
N ASP A 170 -0.31 4.47 17.40
CA ASP A 170 -1.60 4.98 17.88
C ASP A 170 -2.60 3.85 18.19
N ASN A 171 -2.12 2.60 18.25
CA ASN A 171 -2.96 1.39 18.32
C ASN A 171 -3.57 1.12 19.71
N ASP A 172 -3.42 2.02 20.68
CA ASP A 172 -3.92 1.80 22.05
C ASP A 172 -5.43 2.05 22.20
N ASN A 173 -6.13 2.50 21.15
CA ASN A 173 -7.56 2.86 21.22
C ASN A 173 -8.46 2.21 20.15
N ASN A 174 -8.00 1.20 19.42
CA ASN A 174 -8.90 0.49 18.51
C ASN A 174 -9.66 -0.60 19.28
N ASP A 175 -10.98 -0.41 19.42
CA ASP A 175 -11.94 -1.39 19.86
C ASP A 175 -11.62 -2.73 19.16
N GLY A 176 -11.08 -3.71 19.91
CA GLY A 176 -10.39 -4.89 19.37
C GLY A 176 -11.26 -5.82 18.52
N ASN A 177 -12.52 -5.45 18.30
CA ASN A 177 -13.55 -6.17 17.57
C ASN A 177 -14.01 -5.47 16.28
N ALA A 178 -13.37 -4.35 15.88
CA ALA A 178 -13.73 -3.64 14.65
C ALA A 178 -13.25 -4.37 13.39
N PHE A 179 -14.15 -4.58 12.42
CA PHE A 179 -13.80 -5.23 11.15
C PHE A 179 -12.82 -4.36 10.34
N GLY A 180 -11.70 -4.95 9.95
CA GLY A 180 -10.59 -4.25 9.30
C GLY A 180 -9.87 -5.08 8.25
N ARG A 181 -8.90 -4.48 7.57
CA ARG A 181 -8.01 -5.21 6.65
C ARG A 181 -6.99 -6.03 7.46
N TYR A 182 -6.63 -7.20 6.91
CA TYR A 182 -5.59 -8.08 7.45
C TYR A 182 -5.88 -8.66 8.84
N LEU A 183 -7.16 -8.79 9.20
CA LEU A 183 -7.57 -9.56 10.37
C LEU A 183 -7.26 -11.05 10.15
N PRO A 184 -7.04 -11.83 11.22
CA PRO A 184 -6.95 -13.27 11.15
C PRO A 184 -8.15 -13.87 10.41
N THR A 185 -7.92 -14.93 9.63
CA THR A 185 -8.98 -15.54 8.81
C THR A 185 -10.16 -15.99 9.66
N ASP A 186 -9.93 -16.55 10.85
CA ASP A 186 -11.00 -17.02 11.75
C ASP A 186 -11.86 -15.87 12.27
N THR A 187 -11.25 -14.79 12.76
CA THR A 187 -11.96 -13.58 13.20
C THR A 187 -12.77 -12.97 12.06
N THR A 188 -12.16 -12.86 10.88
CA THR A 188 -12.83 -12.35 9.67
C THR A 188 -14.03 -13.22 9.30
N ASN A 189 -13.89 -14.54 9.41
CA ASN A 189 -14.94 -15.50 9.12
C ASN A 189 -16.13 -15.36 10.05
N THR A 190 -15.87 -15.19 11.34
CA THR A 190 -16.90 -14.91 12.33
C THR A 190 -17.65 -13.62 11.99
N HIS A 191 -16.95 -12.52 11.73
CA HIS A 191 -17.60 -11.25 11.37
C HIS A 191 -18.46 -11.36 10.10
N ILE A 192 -17.95 -12.00 9.05
CA ILE A 192 -18.69 -12.17 7.78
C ILE A 192 -19.92 -13.03 7.98
N ARG A 193 -19.83 -14.15 8.71
CA ARG A 193 -20.99 -15.00 8.97
C ARG A 193 -22.04 -14.29 9.83
N THR A 194 -21.63 -13.60 10.88
CA THR A 194 -22.53 -12.79 11.71
C THR A 194 -23.23 -11.71 10.89
N ALA A 195 -22.49 -11.04 9.99
CA ALA A 195 -23.07 -10.03 9.11
C ALA A 195 -24.11 -10.64 8.14
N LEU A 196 -23.79 -11.76 7.49
CA LEU A 196 -24.72 -12.46 6.58
C LEU A 196 -25.97 -12.95 7.31
N GLN A 197 -25.84 -13.44 8.55
CA GLN A 197 -26.96 -13.90 9.39
C GLN A 197 -27.87 -12.76 9.87
N SER A 198 -27.35 -11.53 9.93
CA SER A 198 -28.12 -10.39 10.41
C SER A 198 -29.12 -9.83 9.39
N ASP A 199 -29.02 -10.27 8.12
CA ASP A 199 -29.92 -9.91 7.03
C ASP A 199 -30.71 -11.14 6.59
N ALA A 200 -32.04 -11.06 6.65
CA ALA A 200 -32.94 -12.14 6.30
C ALA A 200 -32.74 -12.64 4.86
N ALA A 201 -32.32 -11.76 3.94
CA ALA A 201 -32.08 -12.15 2.56
C ALA A 201 -30.81 -13.01 2.41
N THR A 202 -29.82 -12.86 3.30
CA THR A 202 -28.51 -13.54 3.18
C THR A 202 -28.24 -14.59 4.25
N GLN A 203 -29.17 -14.81 5.19
CA GLN A 203 -28.97 -15.71 6.34
C GLN A 203 -28.64 -17.16 5.97
N ASP A 204 -29.15 -17.64 4.83
CA ASP A 204 -28.94 -19.01 4.34
C ASP A 204 -27.65 -19.17 3.50
N ALA A 205 -26.92 -18.08 3.27
CA ALA A 205 -25.73 -18.09 2.42
C ALA A 205 -24.54 -18.78 3.11
N GLN A 206 -24.15 -19.95 2.62
CA GLN A 206 -23.11 -20.77 3.25
C GLN A 206 -21.70 -20.38 2.78
N VAL A 207 -20.86 -19.92 3.71
CA VAL A 207 -19.45 -19.57 3.48
C VAL A 207 -18.52 -20.76 3.74
N VAL A 208 -17.74 -21.13 2.72
CA VAL A 208 -16.74 -22.22 2.75
C VAL A 208 -15.40 -21.73 3.25
N GLY A 209 -14.98 -20.53 2.84
CA GLY A 209 -13.67 -20.02 3.23
C GLY A 209 -13.43 -18.58 2.78
N ILE A 210 -12.41 -17.96 3.36
CA ILE A 210 -12.07 -16.57 3.11
C ILE A 210 -10.59 -16.47 2.76
N GLY A 211 -10.30 -15.78 1.68
CA GLY A 211 -8.96 -15.35 1.29
C GLY A 211 -8.76 -13.87 1.56
N THR A 212 -7.54 -13.47 1.89
CA THR A 212 -7.18 -12.05 2.01
C THR A 212 -6.86 -11.49 0.63
N THR A 213 -7.21 -10.23 0.42
CA THR A 213 -6.82 -9.47 -0.77
C THR A 213 -6.21 -8.14 -0.36
N LYS A 214 -5.53 -7.47 -1.28
CA LYS A 214 -4.91 -6.15 -1.04
C LYS A 214 -5.87 -5.10 -0.48
N THR A 215 -7.15 -5.20 -0.81
CA THR A 215 -8.16 -4.17 -0.49
C THR A 215 -9.20 -4.65 0.51
N GLY A 216 -9.19 -5.93 0.90
CA GLY A 216 -10.22 -6.55 1.73
C GLY A 216 -10.14 -8.07 1.63
N TYR A 217 -11.24 -8.74 1.29
CA TYR A 217 -11.33 -10.21 1.34
C TYR A 217 -12.04 -10.80 0.13
N LEU A 218 -11.73 -12.07 -0.16
CA LEU A 218 -12.40 -12.91 -1.15
C LEU A 218 -13.14 -14.02 -0.40
N ILE A 219 -14.46 -14.06 -0.51
CA ILE A 219 -15.33 -14.96 0.22
C ILE A 219 -15.79 -16.04 -0.74
N ARG A 220 -15.48 -17.29 -0.44
CA ARG A 220 -15.96 -18.44 -1.21
C ARG A 220 -17.22 -18.99 -0.57
N PHE A 221 -18.30 -19.00 -1.33
CA PHE A 221 -19.56 -19.63 -0.95
C PHE A 221 -19.62 -21.07 -1.43
N LYS A 222 -20.55 -21.83 -0.85
CA LYS A 222 -20.76 -23.25 -1.17
C LYS A 222 -21.31 -23.45 -2.58
N ASN A 223 -22.22 -22.59 -3.02
CA ASN A 223 -22.87 -22.64 -4.33
C ASN A 223 -23.00 -21.23 -4.95
N VAL A 224 -23.33 -21.20 -6.24
CA VAL A 224 -23.47 -19.96 -7.02
C VAL A 224 -24.62 -19.11 -6.46
N GLU A 225 -25.71 -19.75 -6.06
CA GLU A 225 -26.90 -19.12 -5.48
C GLU A 225 -26.57 -18.31 -4.22
N SER A 226 -25.85 -18.90 -3.24
CA SER A 226 -25.43 -18.18 -2.03
C SER A 226 -24.54 -16.99 -2.36
N ALA A 227 -23.62 -17.15 -3.34
CA ALA A 227 -22.78 -16.04 -3.79
C ALA A 227 -23.62 -14.94 -4.46
N GLN A 228 -24.64 -15.29 -5.25
CA GLN A 228 -25.50 -14.34 -5.93
C GLN A 228 -26.40 -13.58 -4.97
N VAL A 229 -26.98 -14.29 -4.00
CA VAL A 229 -27.78 -13.71 -2.91
C VAL A 229 -26.95 -12.69 -2.13
N ALA A 230 -25.72 -13.03 -1.76
CA ALA A 230 -24.81 -12.11 -1.06
C ALA A 230 -24.33 -10.92 -1.92
N ARG A 231 -24.32 -11.05 -3.25
CA ARG A 231 -24.00 -9.94 -4.18
C ARG A 231 -25.18 -8.99 -4.36
N ASN A 232 -26.39 -9.53 -4.47
CA ASN A 232 -27.60 -8.77 -4.78
C ASN A 232 -28.17 -8.04 -3.57
N ASN A 233 -27.95 -8.58 -2.36
CA ASN A 233 -28.38 -7.98 -1.11
C ASN A 233 -27.13 -7.47 -0.38
N THR A 234 -26.85 -6.16 -0.45
CA THR A 234 -25.60 -5.58 0.08
C THR A 234 -25.70 -5.10 1.52
N GLU A 235 -26.87 -5.24 2.17
CA GLU A 235 -27.12 -4.67 3.50
C GLU A 235 -26.22 -5.28 4.60
N TRP A 236 -25.90 -6.57 4.48
CA TRP A 236 -24.94 -7.22 5.37
C TRP A 236 -23.55 -6.55 5.38
N LEU A 237 -23.16 -5.86 4.31
CA LEU A 237 -21.87 -5.14 4.26
C LEU A 237 -21.86 -3.93 5.20
N HIS A 238 -23.00 -3.28 5.43
CA HIS A 238 -23.11 -2.17 6.38
C HIS A 238 -22.84 -2.63 7.81
N LYS A 239 -23.19 -3.87 8.15
CA LYS A 239 -22.96 -4.47 9.47
C LYS A 239 -21.49 -4.76 9.75
N LEU A 240 -20.69 -5.01 8.71
CA LEU A 240 -19.23 -5.08 8.85
C LEU A 240 -18.63 -3.72 9.18
N GLY A 241 -19.25 -2.62 8.74
CA GLY A 241 -18.71 -1.28 8.96
C GLY A 241 -17.39 -1.03 8.21
N ASN A 242 -16.63 -0.04 8.67
CA ASN A 242 -15.34 0.38 8.10
C ASN A 242 -15.37 0.62 6.57
N ASN A 243 -16.48 1.21 6.10
CA ASN A 243 -16.74 1.47 4.69
C ASN A 243 -16.49 0.24 3.79
N THR A 244 -16.91 -0.93 4.29
CA THR A 244 -16.83 -2.18 3.54
C THR A 244 -17.83 -2.15 2.39
N LYS A 245 -17.36 -2.46 1.18
CA LYS A 245 -18.12 -2.41 -0.06
C LYS A 245 -17.87 -3.64 -0.91
N LEU A 246 -18.87 -4.01 -1.69
CA LEU A 246 -18.74 -5.05 -2.72
C LEU A 246 -17.79 -4.56 -3.82
N VAL A 247 -16.83 -5.40 -4.20
CA VAL A 247 -15.97 -5.14 -5.36
C VAL A 247 -16.66 -5.71 -6.59
N LYS A 248 -17.35 -4.84 -7.33
CA LYS A 248 -17.88 -5.17 -8.64
C LYS A 248 -16.77 -5.15 -9.71
N PRO A 249 -16.81 -6.03 -10.71
CA PRO A 249 -15.96 -5.88 -11.88
C PRO A 249 -16.29 -4.55 -12.57
N ARG A 250 -15.26 -3.86 -13.06
CA ARG A 250 -15.39 -2.58 -13.72
C ARG A 250 -14.59 -2.58 -15.00
N PHE A 251 -15.27 -2.43 -16.13
CA PHE A 251 -14.68 -2.44 -17.46
C PHE A 251 -14.66 -1.01 -17.97
N GLY A 252 -13.47 -0.39 -17.89
CA GLY A 252 -13.32 1.03 -18.19
C GLY A 252 -12.97 1.27 -19.67
N ILE A 253 -13.53 2.33 -20.23
CA ILE A 253 -13.09 2.96 -21.47
C ILE A 253 -12.69 4.41 -21.18
N VAL A 254 -11.90 5.00 -22.08
CA VAL A 254 -11.55 6.41 -22.08
C VAL A 254 -11.97 7.00 -23.42
N VAL A 255 -12.83 8.01 -23.36
CA VAL A 255 -13.23 8.81 -24.52
C VAL A 255 -12.38 10.06 -24.53
N HIS A 256 -11.63 10.28 -25.60
CA HIS A 256 -10.78 11.46 -25.72
C HIS A 256 -11.55 12.64 -26.35
N ARG A 257 -11.17 13.86 -25.96
CA ARG A 257 -11.74 15.12 -26.50
C ARG A 257 -13.24 15.29 -26.24
N THR A 258 -13.75 14.75 -25.13
CA THR A 258 -15.12 14.98 -24.70
C THR A 258 -15.28 16.45 -24.25
N PRO A 259 -16.28 17.18 -24.74
CA PRO A 259 -16.58 18.53 -24.26
C PRO A 259 -16.96 18.50 -22.78
N THR A 260 -16.35 19.36 -21.97
CA THR A 260 -16.52 19.31 -20.50
C THR A 260 -17.80 19.97 -20.00
N ASP A 261 -18.36 20.87 -20.79
CA ASP A 261 -19.63 21.55 -20.55
C ASP A 261 -20.85 20.62 -20.71
N GLU A 262 -20.69 19.50 -21.42
CA GLU A 262 -21.75 18.51 -21.63
C GLU A 262 -22.10 17.70 -20.38
N PHE A 263 -21.18 17.63 -19.40
CA PHE A 263 -21.30 16.77 -18.22
C PHE A 263 -20.78 17.44 -16.94
N ASP A 264 -21.67 17.65 -15.97
CA ASP A 264 -21.29 17.94 -14.58
C ASP A 264 -21.12 16.63 -13.80
N LEU A 265 -19.88 16.22 -13.58
CA LEU A 265 -19.54 15.02 -12.80
C LEU A 265 -19.30 15.30 -11.31
N GLU A 266 -19.40 16.54 -10.85
CA GLU A 266 -19.24 16.88 -9.44
C GLU A 266 -20.57 16.78 -8.69
N THR A 267 -21.65 17.27 -9.29
CA THR A 267 -22.99 17.22 -8.68
C THR A 267 -24.02 16.45 -9.49
N GLY A 268 -23.80 16.30 -10.80
CA GLY A 268 -24.76 15.76 -11.78
C GLY A 268 -24.41 14.39 -12.36
N THR A 269 -23.62 13.56 -11.67
CA THR A 269 -23.09 12.30 -12.24
C THR A 269 -24.18 11.33 -12.70
N ALA A 270 -25.31 11.27 -12.00
CA ALA A 270 -26.43 10.41 -12.37
C ALA A 270 -27.08 10.87 -13.68
N GLN A 271 -27.31 12.17 -13.84
CA GLN A 271 -27.87 12.76 -15.06
C GLN A 271 -26.90 12.62 -16.23
N ALA A 272 -25.59 12.78 -15.99
CA ALA A 272 -24.56 12.55 -16.99
C ALA A 272 -24.57 11.10 -17.49
N ALA A 273 -24.70 10.12 -16.58
CA ALA A 273 -24.79 8.71 -16.94
C ALA A 273 -26.06 8.40 -17.74
N GLU A 274 -27.21 8.93 -17.32
CA GLU A 274 -28.49 8.75 -18.01
C GLU A 274 -28.45 9.32 -19.44
N LYS A 275 -27.89 10.52 -19.61
CA LYS A 275 -27.67 11.12 -20.93
C LYS A 275 -26.81 10.24 -21.83
N ILE A 276 -25.68 9.73 -21.32
CA ILE A 276 -24.81 8.83 -22.10
C ILE A 276 -25.55 7.54 -22.48
N ILE A 277 -26.30 6.97 -21.54
CA ILE A 277 -27.07 5.74 -21.77
C ILE A 277 -28.09 5.93 -22.89
N GLN A 278 -28.80 7.06 -22.88
CA GLN A 278 -29.82 7.37 -23.88
C GLN A 278 -29.22 7.66 -25.26
N GLU A 279 -28.16 8.46 -25.34
CA GLU A 279 -27.60 8.88 -26.63
C GLU A 279 -26.75 7.81 -27.34
N ASN A 280 -26.36 6.76 -26.62
CA ASN A 280 -25.54 5.66 -27.16
C ASN A 280 -26.31 4.32 -27.18
N ASP A 281 -27.64 4.36 -27.08
CA ASP A 281 -28.54 3.19 -27.13
C ASP A 281 -28.14 2.06 -26.17
N LEU A 282 -27.55 2.41 -25.01
CA LEU A 282 -26.99 1.44 -24.07
C LEU A 282 -28.07 0.69 -23.30
N ALA A 283 -29.20 1.35 -23.06
CA ALA A 283 -30.35 0.75 -22.37
C ALA A 283 -30.97 -0.40 -23.17
N GLU A 284 -31.05 -0.25 -24.51
CA GLU A 284 -31.61 -1.30 -25.39
C GLU A 284 -30.77 -2.59 -25.35
N HIS A 285 -29.47 -2.43 -25.12
CA HIS A 285 -28.53 -3.54 -24.99
C HIS A 285 -28.38 -4.05 -23.54
N GLY A 286 -29.04 -3.41 -22.57
CA GLY A 286 -28.96 -3.75 -21.15
C GLY A 286 -27.60 -3.45 -20.51
N PHE A 287 -26.84 -2.48 -21.04
CA PHE A 287 -25.54 -2.09 -20.50
C PHE A 287 -25.68 -0.99 -19.43
N HIS A 288 -25.00 -1.15 -18.29
CA HIS A 288 -25.04 -0.21 -17.18
C HIS A 288 -23.69 0.48 -16.94
N ILE A 289 -23.75 1.78 -16.64
CA ILE A 289 -22.59 2.58 -16.24
C ILE A 289 -22.50 2.62 -14.72
N GLU A 290 -21.39 2.14 -14.16
CA GLU A 290 -21.12 2.13 -12.71
C GLU A 290 -20.41 3.41 -12.24
N GLU A 291 -19.57 4.02 -13.10
CA GLU A 291 -18.87 5.25 -12.74
C GLU A 291 -18.48 6.09 -13.96
N LEU A 292 -18.45 7.40 -13.75
CA LEU A 292 -17.90 8.39 -14.67
C LEU A 292 -16.83 9.20 -13.95
N ALA A 293 -15.73 9.51 -14.63
CA ALA A 293 -14.72 10.40 -14.06
C ALA A 293 -13.90 11.12 -15.14
N TRP A 294 -13.55 12.37 -14.88
CA TRP A 294 -12.59 13.08 -15.72
C TRP A 294 -11.16 12.58 -15.49
N MET A 295 -10.50 12.15 -16.57
CA MET A 295 -9.12 11.63 -16.56
C MET A 295 -8.12 12.80 -16.53
N LYS A 296 -8.00 13.47 -15.39
CA LYS A 296 -7.11 14.62 -15.17
C LYS A 296 -6.16 14.41 -14.00
N ALA A 297 -5.07 15.18 -13.99
CA ALA A 297 -4.25 15.33 -12.78
C ALA A 297 -5.04 16.11 -11.72
N LYS A 298 -4.89 15.73 -10.44
CA LYS A 298 -5.68 16.32 -9.32
C LYS A 298 -5.68 17.85 -9.34
N ASP A 299 -4.51 18.45 -9.56
CA ASP A 299 -4.30 19.90 -9.46
C ASP A 299 -4.54 20.65 -10.78
N LYS A 300 -5.03 19.97 -11.82
CA LYS A 300 -5.29 20.58 -13.13
C LYS A 300 -6.77 20.89 -13.27
N ALA A 301 -7.09 22.14 -13.57
CA ALA A 301 -8.45 22.55 -13.96
C ALA A 301 -8.85 21.87 -15.27
N LEU A 302 -10.15 21.63 -15.43
CA LEU A 302 -10.72 21.15 -16.70
C LEU A 302 -10.61 22.25 -17.75
N GLY A 303 -10.10 21.89 -18.93
CA GLY A 303 -10.19 22.74 -20.12
C GLY A 303 -11.49 22.48 -20.87
N LYS A 304 -11.73 23.16 -22.01
CA LYS A 304 -12.94 22.97 -22.84
C LYS A 304 -13.20 21.52 -23.26
N PHE A 305 -12.12 20.75 -23.44
CA PHE A 305 -12.18 19.33 -23.76
C PHE A 305 -11.31 18.57 -22.76
N ALA A 306 -11.77 17.41 -22.35
CA ALA A 306 -11.02 16.50 -21.48
C ALA A 306 -11.20 15.05 -21.93
N SER A 307 -10.48 14.14 -21.27
CA SER A 307 -10.69 12.70 -21.48
C SER A 307 -11.65 12.19 -20.42
N LEU A 308 -12.76 11.59 -20.84
CA LEU A 308 -13.80 11.05 -19.98
C LEU A 308 -13.55 9.55 -19.78
N GLY A 309 -13.43 9.10 -18.53
CA GLY A 309 -13.44 7.69 -18.16
C GLY A 309 -14.87 7.24 -17.90
N ILE A 310 -15.27 6.12 -18.51
CA ILE A 310 -16.58 5.49 -18.32
C ILE A 310 -16.34 4.04 -17.91
N TRP A 311 -16.90 3.61 -16.79
CA TRP A 311 -16.77 2.23 -16.30
C TRP A 311 -18.11 1.50 -16.35
N PHE A 312 -18.13 0.38 -17.07
CA PHE A 312 -19.27 -0.52 -17.19
C PHE A 312 -19.19 -1.66 -16.17
N ASP A 313 -20.35 -2.24 -15.85
CA ASP A 313 -20.48 -3.47 -15.07
C ASP A 313 -20.16 -4.74 -15.87
N SER A 314 -20.18 -4.63 -17.19
CA SER A 314 -20.03 -5.72 -18.16
C SER A 314 -18.89 -5.43 -19.15
N ALA A 315 -18.20 -6.49 -19.58
CA ALA A 315 -17.13 -6.36 -20.58
C ALA A 315 -17.73 -6.03 -21.95
N GLU A 316 -18.92 -6.55 -22.20
CA GLU A 316 -19.72 -6.39 -23.40
C GLU A 316 -20.10 -4.92 -23.62
N GLY A 317 -20.49 -4.19 -22.56
CA GLY A 317 -20.78 -2.76 -22.65
C GLY A 317 -19.55 -1.93 -23.03
N ALA A 318 -18.40 -2.21 -22.41
CA ALA A 318 -17.14 -1.56 -22.80
C ALA A 318 -16.73 -1.89 -24.24
N GLU A 319 -16.87 -3.16 -24.66
CA GLU A 319 -16.54 -3.59 -26.02
C GLU A 319 -17.48 -3.00 -27.07
N HIS A 320 -18.77 -2.86 -26.73
CA HIS A 320 -19.74 -2.19 -27.57
C HIS A 320 -19.26 -0.77 -27.90
N MET A 321 -18.98 0.04 -26.88
CA MET A 321 -18.51 1.42 -27.03
C MET A 321 -17.18 1.55 -27.79
N LEU A 322 -16.27 0.58 -27.64
CA LEU A 322 -15.02 0.56 -28.40
C LEU A 322 -15.25 0.35 -29.90
N ARG A 323 -16.32 -0.36 -30.28
CA ARG A 323 -16.67 -0.63 -31.68
C ARG A 323 -17.59 0.42 -32.27
N SER A 324 -18.57 0.89 -31.51
CA SER A 324 -19.57 1.86 -31.97
C SER A 324 -19.11 3.31 -31.87
N GLY A 325 -18.09 3.60 -31.06
CA GLY A 325 -17.65 4.96 -30.75
C GLY A 325 -18.51 5.60 -29.64
N PHE A 326 -18.38 6.90 -29.45
CA PHE A 326 -19.12 7.65 -28.43
C PHE A 326 -19.88 8.81 -29.05
N VAL A 327 -21.16 8.94 -28.71
CA VAL A 327 -22.04 10.03 -29.14
C VAL A 327 -22.42 10.89 -27.94
N VAL A 328 -22.30 12.21 -28.11
CA VAL A 328 -22.80 13.21 -27.15
C VAL A 328 -23.30 14.45 -27.87
N SER A 329 -24.52 14.90 -27.58
CA SER A 329 -25.17 16.07 -28.17
C SER A 329 -24.99 16.12 -29.69
N GLN A 330 -25.28 15.00 -30.38
CA GLN A 330 -25.12 14.81 -31.83
C GLN A 330 -23.67 14.84 -32.36
N HIS A 331 -22.67 14.96 -31.48
CA HIS A 331 -21.26 14.86 -31.85
C HIS A 331 -20.80 13.40 -31.73
N TYR A 332 -20.26 12.87 -32.83
CA TYR A 332 -19.64 11.56 -32.85
C TYR A 332 -18.14 11.63 -32.59
N ILE A 333 -17.68 10.89 -31.58
CA ILE A 333 -16.28 10.75 -31.17
C ILE A 333 -15.83 9.31 -31.44
N PRO A 334 -15.06 9.07 -32.51
CA PRO A 334 -14.55 7.73 -32.82
C PRO A 334 -13.38 7.31 -31.91
N GLN A 335 -12.74 8.26 -31.21
CA GLN A 335 -11.55 7.99 -30.41
C GLN A 335 -11.94 7.50 -29.00
N VAL A 336 -12.26 6.21 -28.91
CA VAL A 336 -12.52 5.48 -27.67
C VAL A 336 -11.43 4.43 -27.47
N GLU A 337 -10.80 4.44 -26.29
CA GLU A 337 -9.71 3.53 -25.95
C GLU A 337 -10.05 2.73 -24.69
N ARG A 338 -9.48 1.53 -24.53
CA ARG A 338 -9.62 0.79 -23.28
C ARG A 338 -8.95 1.56 -22.14
N CYS A 339 -9.61 1.65 -20.99
CA CYS A 339 -9.00 2.27 -19.82
C CYS A 339 -7.92 1.35 -19.25
N GLU A 340 -6.69 1.56 -19.68
CA GLU A 340 -5.54 0.85 -19.12
C GLU A 340 -5.11 1.45 -17.78
N ILE A 341 -5.21 0.64 -16.72
CA ILE A 341 -4.55 0.96 -15.46
C ILE A 341 -3.04 0.84 -15.71
N LYS A 342 -2.39 1.96 -16.00
CA LYS A 342 -0.92 2.01 -16.17
C LYS A 342 -0.27 1.35 -14.96
N LYS A 343 0.50 0.27 -15.22
CA LYS A 343 1.22 -0.43 -14.16
C LYS A 343 2.14 0.60 -13.51
N LYS A 344 1.99 0.81 -12.21
CA LYS A 344 2.85 1.77 -11.49
C LYS A 344 4.26 1.23 -11.41
N ARG A 345 5.24 2.13 -11.42
CA ARG A 345 6.63 1.81 -11.12
C ARG A 345 6.77 1.49 -9.64
N CYS A 346 7.42 0.39 -9.33
CA CYS A 346 7.78 0.03 -7.98
C CYS A 346 8.86 1.00 -7.47
N PHE A 347 8.58 1.78 -6.43
CA PHE A 347 9.59 2.71 -5.89
C PHE A 347 10.78 2.02 -5.20
N ARG A 348 10.72 0.71 -4.96
CA ARG A 348 11.81 -0.07 -4.36
C ARG A 348 12.79 -0.58 -5.41
N CYS A 349 12.33 -1.22 -6.48
CA CYS A 349 13.21 -1.82 -7.51
C CYS A 349 13.16 -1.10 -8.87
N GLN A 350 12.30 -0.09 -9.01
CA GLN A 350 12.10 0.73 -10.20
C GLN A 350 11.56 -0.02 -11.44
N ARG A 351 11.18 -1.30 -11.30
CA ARG A 351 10.46 -2.06 -12.34
C ARG A 351 8.94 -1.80 -12.28
N PHE A 352 8.25 -2.08 -13.39
CA PHE A 352 6.80 -1.99 -13.47
C PHE A 352 6.13 -3.32 -13.07
N GLY A 353 4.85 -3.25 -12.69
CA GLY A 353 4.00 -4.43 -12.48
C GLY A 353 3.72 -4.79 -11.02
N HIS A 354 4.44 -4.19 -10.07
CA HIS A 354 4.17 -4.37 -8.64
C HIS A 354 4.45 -3.07 -7.86
N LEU A 355 4.00 -3.02 -6.59
CA LEU A 355 4.25 -1.88 -5.71
C LEU A 355 5.37 -2.21 -4.72
N ALA A 356 5.97 -1.17 -4.13
CA ALA A 356 7.10 -1.32 -3.21
C ALA A 356 6.83 -2.28 -2.04
N TRP A 357 5.63 -2.24 -1.45
CA TRP A 357 5.25 -3.10 -0.32
C TRP A 357 5.16 -4.60 -0.68
N SER A 358 4.98 -4.94 -1.95
CA SER A 358 4.91 -6.32 -2.45
C SER A 358 6.17 -6.71 -3.24
N CYS A 359 7.22 -5.90 -3.18
CA CYS A 359 8.43 -6.06 -3.98
C CYS A 359 9.36 -7.10 -3.34
N LYS A 360 9.65 -8.17 -4.09
CA LYS A 360 10.65 -9.20 -3.74
C LYS A 360 12.00 -9.00 -4.44
N GLU A 361 12.07 -8.03 -5.35
CA GLU A 361 13.28 -7.72 -6.12
C GLU A 361 14.31 -6.94 -5.30
N THR A 362 15.57 -7.02 -5.73
CA THR A 362 16.67 -6.21 -5.21
C THR A 362 16.37 -4.71 -5.34
N PRO A 363 16.53 -3.92 -4.26
CA PRO A 363 16.24 -2.49 -4.30
C PRO A 363 17.19 -1.75 -5.25
N ARG A 364 16.63 -0.77 -5.95
CA ARG A 364 17.34 0.14 -6.84
C ARG A 364 16.94 1.59 -6.56
N CYS A 365 17.94 2.43 -6.39
CA CYS A 365 17.72 3.83 -6.11
C CYS A 365 17.23 4.56 -7.36
N GLY A 366 16.02 5.12 -7.29
CA GLY A 366 15.47 5.93 -8.37
C GLY A 366 16.21 7.24 -8.60
N HIS A 367 17.10 7.67 -7.68
CA HIS A 367 17.93 8.87 -7.85
C HIS A 367 19.23 8.54 -8.59
N CYS A 368 20.06 7.65 -8.07
CA CYS A 368 21.43 7.42 -8.55
C CYS A 368 21.67 6.06 -9.23
N ALA A 369 20.62 5.26 -9.44
CA ALA A 369 20.69 3.91 -10.01
C ALA A 369 21.39 2.83 -9.16
N GLY A 370 21.88 3.17 -7.96
CA GLY A 370 22.60 2.26 -7.05
C GLY A 370 21.73 1.16 -6.43
N GLN A 371 22.37 0.11 -5.90
CA GLN A 371 21.70 -1.03 -5.26
C GLN A 371 21.39 -0.74 -3.78
N HIS A 372 20.50 0.22 -3.55
CA HIS A 372 19.98 0.57 -2.23
C HIS A 372 18.63 1.25 -2.36
N GLU A 373 17.90 1.38 -1.25
CA GLU A 373 16.66 2.13 -1.20
C GLU A 373 16.92 3.63 -1.23
N ARG A 374 16.03 4.41 -1.87
CA ARG A 374 16.22 5.86 -2.05
C ARG A 374 16.53 6.62 -0.75
N GLN A 375 15.98 6.17 0.37
CA GLN A 375 16.22 6.77 1.70
C GLN A 375 17.67 6.62 2.18
N ARG A 376 18.37 5.58 1.70
CA ARG A 376 19.79 5.30 2.00
C ARG A 376 20.72 5.78 0.89
N CYS A 377 20.24 6.65 0.01
CA CYS A 377 21.06 7.21 -1.05
C CYS A 377 22.09 8.18 -0.45
N PRO A 378 23.40 7.99 -0.71
CA PRO A 378 24.40 8.91 -0.20
C PRO A 378 24.16 10.35 -0.71
N PRO A 379 24.33 11.37 0.14
CA PRO A 379 24.19 12.75 -0.28
C PRO A 379 25.27 13.13 -1.31
N GLY A 380 24.95 14.06 -2.22
CA GLY A 380 25.90 14.55 -3.22
C GLY A 380 26.10 13.67 -4.46
N ILE A 381 25.51 12.48 -4.50
CA ILE A 381 25.59 11.61 -5.70
C ILE A 381 24.74 12.18 -6.84
N ARG A 382 25.32 12.22 -8.04
CA ARG A 382 24.63 12.66 -9.27
C ARG A 382 23.45 11.74 -9.60
N ALA A 383 22.38 12.34 -10.08
CA ALA A 383 21.22 11.59 -10.52
C ALA A 383 21.56 10.78 -11.78
N ARG A 384 21.04 9.57 -11.87
CA ARG A 384 21.17 8.69 -13.03
C ARG A 384 19.86 7.97 -13.28
N CYS A 385 19.32 8.15 -14.47
CA CYS A 385 18.05 7.55 -14.85
C CYS A 385 18.24 6.08 -15.21
N LEU A 386 17.39 5.21 -14.66
CA LEU A 386 17.40 3.78 -14.95
C LEU A 386 16.84 3.42 -16.32
N ASP A 387 16.06 4.32 -16.91
CA ASP A 387 15.39 4.08 -18.17
C ASP A 387 16.29 4.43 -19.35
N CYS A 388 16.92 5.62 -19.29
CA CYS A 388 17.70 6.18 -20.39
C CYS A 388 19.20 6.36 -20.09
N GLY A 389 19.62 6.18 -18.83
CA GLY A 389 21.01 6.41 -18.40
C GLY A 389 21.41 7.87 -18.21
N GLY A 390 20.52 8.84 -18.50
CA GLY A 390 20.81 10.28 -18.44
C GLY A 390 20.94 10.85 -17.02
N GLU A 391 21.45 12.09 -16.93
CA GLU A 391 21.73 12.81 -15.68
C GLU A 391 20.47 13.42 -15.03
N HIS A 392 19.48 12.59 -14.75
CA HIS A 392 18.26 12.96 -14.02
C HIS A 392 17.69 11.76 -13.26
N ALA A 393 16.78 12.00 -12.33
CA ALA A 393 16.17 10.93 -11.56
C ALA A 393 15.24 10.07 -12.43
N THR A 394 15.16 8.78 -12.10
CA THR A 394 14.29 7.81 -12.75
C THR A 394 12.82 8.23 -12.61
N GLY A 395 12.12 8.40 -13.74
CA GLY A 395 10.73 8.87 -13.77
C GLY A 395 10.56 10.40 -13.86
N ASP A 396 11.64 11.15 -14.08
CA ASP A 396 11.56 12.57 -14.42
C ASP A 396 10.74 12.80 -15.70
N ARG A 397 9.89 13.82 -15.70
CA ARG A 397 9.05 14.22 -16.85
C ARG A 397 9.88 14.71 -18.04
N ARG A 398 11.13 15.13 -17.80
CA ARG A 398 12.06 15.57 -18.84
C ARG A 398 12.86 14.42 -19.47
N CYS A 399 12.64 13.18 -19.01
CA CYS A 399 13.26 12.02 -19.64
C CYS A 399 12.72 11.87 -21.07
N LEU A 400 13.62 11.82 -22.06
CA LEU A 400 13.26 11.68 -23.47
C LEU A 400 12.85 10.24 -23.84
N THR A 401 13.39 9.26 -23.12
CA THR A 401 13.11 7.83 -23.32
C THR A 401 12.67 7.16 -22.02
N PRO A 402 11.53 7.58 -21.44
CA PRO A 402 11.03 6.97 -20.22
C PRO A 402 10.54 5.55 -20.51
N ALA A 403 10.92 4.59 -19.67
CA ALA A 403 10.41 3.24 -19.80
C ALA A 403 8.89 3.24 -19.53
N THR A 404 8.13 2.62 -20.41
CA THR A 404 6.68 2.44 -20.26
C THR A 404 6.36 1.01 -19.84
N SER A 405 5.26 0.83 -19.13
CA SER A 405 4.79 -0.52 -18.81
C SER A 405 4.24 -1.18 -20.07
N HIS A 406 4.89 -2.20 -20.60
CA HIS A 406 4.30 -3.01 -21.68
C HIS A 406 3.19 -3.92 -21.12
N PRO A 407 2.04 -4.05 -21.83
CA PRO A 407 0.92 -4.87 -21.37
C PRO A 407 1.31 -6.36 -21.24
N ASN A 408 2.16 -6.88 -22.13
CA ASN A 408 2.44 -8.33 -22.28
C ASN A 408 3.69 -8.87 -21.59
N ARG A 409 4.34 -8.13 -20.69
CA ARG A 409 5.39 -8.70 -19.81
C ARG A 409 4.93 -8.61 -18.36
N CYS A 410 4.50 -9.76 -17.84
CA CYS A 410 4.44 -10.06 -16.42
C CYS A 410 5.57 -11.04 -16.12
#